data_AF-A0A2S0WIV7-F1
#
_entry.id   AF-A0A2S0WIV7-F1
#
_cell.length_a   1.000
_cell.length_b   1.000
_cell.length_c   1.000
_cell.angle_alpha   90.00
_cell.angle_beta   90.00
_cell.angle_gamma   90.00
#
_symmetry.space_group_name_H-M   'P 1'
#
loop_
_entity.id
_entity.type
_entity.pdbx_description
1 polymer ?
#
loop_
_entity_poly.entity_id
_entity_poly.type
_entity_poly.pdbx_seq_one_letter_code
_entity_poly.pdbx_strand_id
1 'polypeptide(L)'
;MESAWDRLLDLVDRLATDVSLPVGADTEDAFVPLIAGAMEVHDIDSELHVPDVARWLVGLVHAHRAVRATHPDVHPDDDLSGLRVIITRWLHRVRPR
;
A
#
# COMPACT_ATOMS: atom_id res chain seq x y z
N MET A 1 2.12 -0.77 20.55
CA MET A 1 0.89 -1.27 19.89
C MET A 1 1.00 -0.78 18.47
N GLU A 2 0.99 -1.69 17.51
CA GLU A 2 1.19 -1.39 16.09
C GLU A 2 0.02 -0.55 15.57
N SER A 3 0.33 0.52 14.82
CA SER A 3 -0.70 1.44 14.33
C SER A 3 -1.46 0.86 13.13
N ALA A 4 -2.61 1.46 12.79
CA ALA A 4 -3.35 1.08 11.57
C ALA A 4 -2.52 1.32 10.30
N TRP A 5 -1.68 2.35 10.31
CA TRP A 5 -0.72 2.66 9.25
C TRP A 5 0.36 1.56 9.11
N ASP A 6 0.99 1.15 10.21
CA ASP A 6 2.02 0.10 10.19
C ASP A 6 1.44 -1.20 9.62
N ARG A 7 0.25 -1.58 10.09
CA ARG A 7 -0.48 -2.76 9.59
C ARG A 7 -0.85 -2.68 8.12
N LEU A 8 -1.17 -1.49 7.63
CA LEU A 8 -1.44 -1.25 6.21
C LEU A 8 -0.19 -1.55 5.38
N LEU A 9 0.95 -0.99 5.77
CA LEU A 9 2.22 -1.18 5.08
C LEU A 9 2.67 -2.65 5.15
N ASP A 10 2.54 -3.30 6.31
CA ASP A 10 2.88 -4.72 6.46
C ASP A 10 2.03 -5.61 5.55
N LEU A 11 0.73 -5.31 5.40
CA LEU A 11 -0.14 -6.02 4.48
C LEU A 11 0.32 -5.80 3.02
N VAL A 12 0.63 -4.56 2.63
CA VAL A 12 1.18 -4.25 1.31
C VAL A 12 2.47 -5.03 1.07
N ASP A 13 3.41 -5.00 2.01
CA ASP A 13 4.72 -5.64 1.86
C ASP A 13 4.60 -7.15 1.71
N ARG A 14 3.73 -7.77 2.52
CA ARG A 14 3.44 -9.19 2.44
C ARG A 14 2.85 -9.56 1.07
N LEU A 15 1.91 -8.78 0.57
CA LEU A 15 1.31 -9.03 -0.74
C LEU A 15 2.30 -8.73 -1.87
N ALA A 16 3.16 -7.72 -1.74
CA ALA A 16 4.17 -7.39 -2.73
C ALA A 16 5.24 -8.49 -2.87
N THR A 17 5.65 -9.09 -1.75
CA THR A 17 6.74 -10.06 -1.69
C THR A 17 6.30 -11.51 -1.94
N ASP A 18 5.16 -11.93 -1.38
CA ASP A 18 4.65 -13.29 -1.52
C ASP A 18 3.67 -13.38 -2.70
N VAL A 19 4.21 -13.72 -3.87
CA VAL A 19 3.45 -13.88 -5.11
C VAL A 19 2.41 -15.01 -5.07
N SER A 20 2.46 -15.90 -4.09
CA SER A 20 1.47 -16.98 -3.93
C SER A 20 0.16 -16.46 -3.31
N LEU A 21 0.18 -15.30 -2.65
CA LEU A 21 -1.00 -14.71 -2.07
C LEU A 21 -1.91 -14.10 -3.15
N PRO A 22 -3.22 -14.40 -3.11
CA PRO A 22 -4.19 -13.77 -4.01
C PRO A 22 -4.30 -12.27 -3.70
N VAL A 23 -4.48 -11.47 -4.74
CA VAL A 23 -4.69 -10.03 -4.64
C VAL A 23 -5.94 -9.69 -5.46
N GLY A 24 -7.02 -9.30 -4.77
CA GLY A 24 -8.33 -9.06 -5.39
C GLY A 24 -9.33 -8.41 -4.42
N ALA A 25 -10.63 -8.62 -4.63
CA ALA A 25 -11.69 -7.95 -3.85
C ALA A 25 -11.56 -8.18 -2.33
N ASP A 26 -11.27 -9.41 -1.89
CA ASP A 26 -11.06 -9.71 -0.46
C ASP A 26 -9.88 -8.93 0.14
N THR A 27 -8.88 -8.58 -0.69
CA THR A 27 -7.76 -7.73 -0.30
C THR A 27 -8.17 -6.27 -0.16
N GLU A 28 -9.06 -5.78 -1.04
CA GLU A 28 -9.63 -4.44 -0.92
C GLU A 28 -10.39 -4.31 0.41
N ASP A 29 -11.24 -5.28 0.73
CA ASP A 29 -12.00 -5.33 1.98
C ASP A 29 -11.09 -5.34 3.22
N ALA A 30 -9.93 -6.00 3.14
CA ALA A 30 -8.93 -6.01 4.21
C ALA A 30 -8.23 -4.65 4.40
N PHE A 31 -8.07 -3.86 3.34
CA PHE A 31 -7.46 -2.53 3.43
C PHE A 31 -8.40 -1.48 4.04
N VAL A 32 -9.71 -1.55 3.75
CA VAL A 32 -10.71 -0.56 4.19
C VAL A 32 -10.60 -0.19 5.69
N PRO A 33 -10.63 -1.12 6.65
CA PRO A 33 -10.55 -0.77 8.07
C PRO A 33 -9.19 -0.19 8.48
N LEU A 34 -8.10 -0.57 7.81
CA LEU A 34 -6.76 -0.04 8.09
C LEU A 34 -6.63 1.40 7.61
N ILE A 35 -7.15 1.70 6.41
CA ILE A 35 -7.18 3.05 5.87
C ILE A 35 -8.03 3.95 6.76
N ALA A 36 -9.25 3.50 7.12
CA ALA A 36 -10.14 4.26 7.98
C ALA A 36 -9.51 4.56 9.35
N GLY A 37 -8.91 3.55 9.99
CA GLY A 37 -8.22 3.72 11.27
C GLY A 37 -7.01 4.66 11.19
N ALA A 38 -6.26 4.64 10.08
CA ALA A 38 -5.14 5.56 9.87
C ALA A 38 -5.60 7.00 9.57
N MET A 39 -6.76 7.19 8.95
CA MET A 39 -7.37 8.52 8.77
C MET A 39 -7.84 9.12 10.10
N GLU A 40 -8.39 8.32 11.02
CA GLU A 40 -8.85 8.77 12.34
C GLU A 40 -7.73 9.41 13.18
N VAL A 41 -6.49 8.97 13.00
CA VAL A 41 -5.30 9.50 13.68
C VAL A 41 -4.46 10.44 12.82
N HIS A 42 -4.97 10.83 11.65
CA HIS A 42 -4.33 11.75 10.69
C HIS A 42 -3.00 11.26 10.08
N ASP A 43 -2.77 9.95 10.03
CA ASP A 43 -1.64 9.37 9.28
C ASP A 43 -1.94 9.36 7.77
N ILE A 44 -3.19 9.07 7.39
CA ILE A 44 -3.67 9.17 6.01
C ILE A 44 -4.50 10.45 5.84
N ASP A 45 -4.35 11.08 4.68
CA ASP A 45 -5.15 12.25 4.29
C ASP A 45 -6.65 11.91 4.26
N SER A 46 -7.41 12.57 5.12
CA SER A 46 -8.87 12.40 5.25
C SER A 46 -9.66 12.87 4.02
N GLU A 47 -9.05 13.61 3.10
CA GLU A 47 -9.68 14.01 1.83
C GLU A 47 -9.77 12.85 0.82
N LEU A 48 -9.06 11.74 1.07
CA LEU A 48 -9.10 10.55 0.21
C LEU A 48 -10.36 9.70 0.45
N HIS A 49 -10.85 9.07 -0.61
CA HIS A 49 -12.00 8.16 -0.54
C HIS A 49 -11.53 6.72 -0.27
N VAL A 50 -11.91 6.15 0.87
CA VAL A 50 -11.40 4.86 1.36
C VAL A 50 -11.54 3.70 0.36
N PRO A 51 -12.71 3.45 -0.27
CA PRO A 51 -12.83 2.39 -1.28
C PRO A 51 -11.91 2.58 -2.49
N ASP A 52 -11.72 3.84 -2.93
CA ASP A 52 -10.82 4.10 -4.05
C ASP A 52 -9.37 3.85 -3.67
N VAL A 53 -8.98 4.23 -2.46
CA VAL A 53 -7.63 3.96 -1.94
C VAL A 53 -7.37 2.45 -1.88
N ALA A 54 -8.30 1.67 -1.32
CA ALA A 54 -8.17 0.22 -1.24
C ALA A 54 -7.99 -0.43 -2.62
N ARG A 55 -8.83 -0.04 -3.58
CA ARG A 55 -8.75 -0.51 -4.98
C ARG A 55 -7.41 -0.14 -5.64
N TRP A 56 -6.92 1.08 -5.42
CA TRP A 56 -5.64 1.51 -5.97
C TRP A 56 -4.44 0.82 -5.31
N LEU A 57 -4.48 0.52 -4.01
CA LEU A 57 -3.44 -0.26 -3.33
C LEU A 57 -3.34 -1.67 -3.93
N VAL A 58 -4.46 -2.33 -4.20
CA VAL A 58 -4.50 -3.61 -4.93
C VAL A 58 -3.86 -3.49 -6.32
N GLY A 59 -4.21 -2.44 -7.07
CA GLY A 59 -3.61 -2.17 -8.38
C GLY A 59 -2.09 -1.94 -8.32
N LEU A 60 -1.61 -1.21 -7.32
CA LEU A 60 -0.18 -0.96 -7.11
C LEU A 60 0.59 -2.24 -6.78
N VAL A 61 0.02 -3.13 -5.95
CA VAL A 61 0.62 -4.43 -5.66
C VAL A 61 0.73 -5.28 -6.93
N HIS A 62 -0.31 -5.33 -7.76
CA HIS A 62 -0.28 -6.03 -9.05
C HIS A 62 0.79 -5.44 -9.99
N ALA A 63 0.84 -4.11 -10.10
CA ALA A 63 1.82 -3.42 -10.92
C ALA A 63 3.26 -3.69 -10.44
N HIS A 64 3.50 -3.63 -9.13
CA HIS A 64 4.80 -3.93 -8.54
C HIS A 64 5.26 -5.36 -8.86
N ARG A 65 4.38 -6.37 -8.65
CA ARG A 65 4.69 -7.76 -9.00
C ARG A 65 5.05 -7.92 -10.49
N ALA A 66 4.33 -7.24 -11.37
CA ALA A 66 4.59 -7.27 -12.81
C ALA A 66 5.92 -6.59 -13.17
N VAL A 67 6.22 -5.43 -12.59
CA VAL A 67 7.49 -4.71 -12.79
C VAL A 67 8.66 -5.57 -12.33
N ARG A 68 8.60 -6.16 -11.13
CA ARG A 68 9.63 -7.03 -10.58
C ARG A 68 9.89 -8.25 -11.46
N ALA A 69 8.85 -8.85 -12.03
CA ALA A 69 8.99 -9.99 -12.95
C ALA A 69 9.76 -9.64 -14.24
N THR A 70 9.79 -8.35 -14.63
CA THR A 70 10.48 -7.88 -15.84
C THR A 70 11.86 -7.25 -15.57
N HIS A 71 12.22 -7.02 -14.30
CA HIS A 71 13.48 -6.41 -13.87
C HIS A 71 14.18 -7.26 -12.79
N PRO A 72 14.62 -8.49 -13.13
CA PRO A 72 15.22 -9.42 -12.16
C PRO A 72 16.60 -8.98 -11.63
N ASP A 73 17.21 -7.98 -12.27
CA ASP A 73 18.49 -7.38 -11.90
C ASP A 73 18.38 -6.36 -10.74
N VAL A 74 17.17 -5.87 -10.46
CA VAL A 74 16.91 -4.95 -9.34
C VAL A 74 16.83 -5.73 -8.03
N HIS A 75 17.51 -5.23 -6.99
CA HIS A 75 17.47 -5.86 -5.68
C HIS A 75 16.05 -5.80 -5.08
N PRO A 76 15.49 -6.90 -4.55
CA PRO A 76 14.12 -6.92 -4.04
C PRO A 76 13.82 -5.85 -2.98
N ASP A 77 14.77 -5.56 -2.09
CA ASP A 77 14.59 -4.56 -1.04
C ASP A 77 14.53 -3.13 -1.59
N ASP A 78 15.25 -2.84 -2.68
CA ASP A 78 15.23 -1.52 -3.32
C ASP A 78 13.88 -1.29 -4.03
N ASP A 79 13.39 -2.32 -4.72
CA ASP A 79 12.10 -2.30 -5.42
C ASP A 79 10.93 -2.14 -4.42
N LEU A 80 10.95 -2.90 -3.32
CA LEU A 80 9.96 -2.78 -2.25
C LEU A 80 10.01 -1.41 -1.56
N SER A 81 11.22 -0.89 -1.31
CA SER A 81 11.41 0.46 -0.75
C SER A 81 10.81 1.54 -1.67
N GLY A 82 10.94 1.37 -2.99
CA GLY A 82 10.30 2.25 -3.98
C GLY A 82 8.77 2.26 -3.86
N LEU A 83 8.15 1.09 -3.76
CA LEU A 83 6.70 0.96 -3.56
C LEU A 83 6.23 1.67 -2.27
N ARG A 84 6.92 1.45 -1.15
CA ARG A 84 6.61 2.10 0.13
C ARG A 84 6.69 3.63 0.03
N VAL A 85 7.69 4.17 -0.68
CA VAL A 85 7.82 5.62 -0.89
C VAL A 85 6.65 6.17 -1.72
N ILE A 86 6.24 5.48 -2.78
CA ILE A 86 5.10 5.90 -3.62
C ILE A 86 3.82 5.95 -2.77
N ILE A 87 3.54 4.87 -2.03
CA ILE A 87 2.34 4.77 -1.18
C ILE A 87 2.35 5.85 -0.11
N THR A 88 3.46 6.00 0.62
CA THR A 88 3.59 7.00 1.68
C THR A 88 3.36 8.41 1.17
N ARG A 89 3.97 8.77 0.02
CA ARG A 89 3.80 10.11 -0.56
C ARG A 89 2.40 10.38 -1.08
N TRP A 90 1.72 9.35 -1.56
CA TRP A 90 0.35 9.48 -2.05
C TRP A 90 -0.67 9.59 -0.90
N LEU A 91 -0.50 8.77 0.15
CA LEU A 91 -1.49 8.67 1.23
C LEU A 91 -1.34 9.74 2.30
N HIS A 92 -0.13 10.27 2.51
CA HIS A 92 0.08 11.33 3.49
C HIS A 92 -0.34 12.70 2.94
N ARG A 93 -0.93 13.52 3.81
CA ARG A 93 -1.30 14.89 3.49
C ARG A 93 -0.09 15.71 3.02
N VAL A 94 -0.17 16.28 1.83
CA VAL A 94 0.85 17.22 1.34
C VAL A 94 0.64 18.55 2.06
N ARG A 95 1.58 18.94 2.93
CA ARG A 95 1.58 20.30 3.48
C ARG A 95 2.00 21.29 2.37
N PRO A 96 1.19 22.30 2.02
CA PRO A 96 1.65 23.39 1.15
C PRO A 96 2.86 24.05 1.80
N ARG A 97 3.87 24.38 0.98
CA ARG A 97 5.04 25.18 1.42
C ARG A 97 4.66 26.65 1.57
#